data_AF-A0A527D522-F1
#
_entry.id   AF-A0A527D522-F1
#
_cell.length_a   1.000
_cell.length_b   1.000
_cell.length_c   1.000
_cell.angle_alpha   90.00
_cell.angle_beta   90.00
_cell.angle_gamma   90.00
#
_symmetry.space_group_name_H-M   'P 1'
#
loop_
_entity.id
_entity.type
_entity.pdbx_description
1 polymer ?
#
loop_
_entity_poly.entity_id
_entity_poly.type
_entity_poly.pdbx_seq_one_letter_code
_entity_poly.pdbx_strand_id
1 'polypeptide(L)'
;TIRSLSSATIVLKRGAMGCIVYDGPISDDLEDGVVGKGFPIEIYNVLGAGDAFMSGFLRGWLGGEDHATAATWANACGAFAVSRLLCAPEYPTFEELQFFLKNGSKHLALRKDEAINHIHWATTRRRDIPSLMALACDHRVQLEDVAARAGADPARIHDFKVLAVKAAAKVAAGRDGYGMLIDEKHGREAMFEFAHHPFSWLGRPVELPGSRPLRFEFSQDIGSQLTEWPVDHCIKCLCFYHPDDPAALKEEQQQKLRALFEGARKVGRELLIEIIAGKHGKLDDTTIPRALEELYALGIKPDWWKLEPQVSAGAWAKIEAVILKHDPWCRGVVLLGLESPQDELEAAFAATAKAPIVKGFAVGRTIFVHAAEQWLAGKMSDDEAIADMASRFEQLTDAWLAARGRKAA
;
A
#
# COMPACT_ATOMS: atom_id res chain seq x y z
N THR A 1 -17.37 20.17 47.47
CA THR A 1 -17.15 19.02 46.54
C THR A 1 -16.91 19.57 45.15
N ILE A 2 -16.43 18.80 44.16
CA ILE A 2 -16.32 19.32 42.77
C ILE A 2 -17.67 19.87 42.28
N ARG A 3 -18.77 19.21 42.67
CA ARG A 3 -20.15 19.63 42.37
C ARG A 3 -20.59 20.95 43.00
N SER A 4 -19.98 21.41 44.09
CA SER A 4 -20.27 22.74 44.63
C SER A 4 -19.62 23.87 43.81
N LEU A 5 -18.76 23.54 42.84
CA LEU A 5 -18.03 24.51 42.02
C LEU A 5 -18.38 24.43 40.52
N SER A 6 -19.01 23.33 40.05
CA SER A 6 -19.32 23.15 38.63
C SER A 6 -20.54 22.25 38.37
N SER A 7 -21.37 22.68 37.43
CA SER A 7 -22.48 21.90 36.84
C SER A 7 -22.05 21.08 35.61
N ALA A 8 -20.79 21.17 35.17
CA ALA A 8 -20.31 20.46 33.98
C ALA A 8 -20.41 18.93 34.14
N THR A 9 -20.53 18.20 33.04
CA THR A 9 -20.41 16.74 33.05
C THR A 9 -19.04 16.33 33.61
N ILE A 10 -19.01 15.39 34.56
CA ILE A 10 -17.78 14.91 35.20
C ILE A 10 -17.51 13.49 34.73
N VAL A 11 -16.30 13.23 34.24
CA VAL A 11 -15.85 11.90 33.82
C VAL A 11 -14.78 11.41 34.79
N LEU A 12 -15.11 10.41 35.60
CA LEU A 12 -14.21 9.79 36.58
C LEU A 12 -13.51 8.59 35.95
N LYS A 13 -12.20 8.70 35.69
CA LYS A 13 -11.38 7.56 35.23
C LYS A 13 -11.06 6.63 36.40
N ARG A 14 -11.18 5.32 36.18
CA ARG A 14 -10.94 4.24 37.16
C ARG A 14 -9.85 3.27 36.71
N GLY A 15 -8.91 3.75 35.88
CA GLY A 15 -7.86 2.90 35.30
C GLY A 15 -8.44 1.77 34.46
N ALA A 16 -8.04 0.52 34.73
CA ALA A 16 -8.49 -0.66 33.98
C ALA A 16 -10.00 -0.93 34.09
N MET A 17 -10.67 -0.37 35.10
CA MET A 17 -12.13 -0.49 35.29
C MET A 17 -12.93 0.49 34.41
N GLY A 18 -12.27 1.23 33.52
CA GLY A 18 -12.89 2.18 32.61
C GLY A 18 -13.18 3.53 33.27
N CYS A 19 -14.36 4.09 33.02
CA CYS A 19 -14.78 5.38 33.57
C CYS A 19 -16.28 5.43 33.88
N ILE A 20 -16.64 6.39 34.72
CA ILE A 20 -18.02 6.72 35.08
C ILE A 20 -18.29 8.17 34.69
N VAL A 21 -19.45 8.42 34.08
CA VAL A 21 -19.90 9.76 33.69
C VAL A 21 -21.03 10.20 34.60
N TYR A 22 -20.91 11.41 35.14
CA TYR A 22 -21.94 12.06 35.94
C TYR A 22 -22.42 13.32 35.24
N ASP A 23 -23.67 13.30 34.79
CA ASP A 23 -24.33 14.43 34.14
C ASP A 23 -25.44 14.98 35.05
N GLY A 24 -25.03 15.61 36.16
CA GLY A 24 -25.91 15.99 37.26
C GLY A 24 -25.36 15.59 38.64
N PRO A 25 -26.21 15.52 39.67
CA PRO A 25 -25.79 15.15 41.02
C PRO A 25 -24.95 13.88 41.07
N ILE A 26 -23.96 13.84 41.95
CA ILE A 26 -23.17 12.63 42.23
C ILE A 26 -23.75 12.03 43.51
N SER A 27 -24.22 10.79 43.42
CA SER A 27 -24.72 10.00 44.56
C SER A 27 -23.61 9.67 45.55
N ASP A 28 -23.97 9.25 46.76
CA ASP A 28 -23.02 8.69 47.72
C ASP A 28 -22.48 7.32 47.25
N ASP A 29 -23.20 6.63 46.35
CA ASP A 29 -22.69 5.49 45.60
C ASP A 29 -22.13 5.97 44.24
N LEU A 30 -20.81 5.83 44.06
CA LEU A 30 -20.13 6.21 42.81
C LEU A 30 -20.56 5.33 41.62
N GLU A 31 -21.05 4.11 41.87
CA GLU A 31 -21.46 3.21 40.79
C GLU A 31 -22.81 3.61 40.17
N ASP A 32 -23.55 4.56 40.76
CA ASP A 32 -24.82 5.10 40.22
C ASP A 32 -24.64 5.95 38.95
N GLY A 33 -23.41 6.33 38.60
CA GLY A 33 -23.14 7.08 37.37
C GLY A 33 -23.21 6.22 36.10
N VAL A 34 -23.14 6.85 34.93
CA VAL A 34 -23.17 6.13 33.65
C VAL A 34 -21.83 5.46 33.41
N VAL A 35 -21.79 4.13 33.46
CA VAL A 35 -20.56 3.34 33.32
C VAL A 35 -20.28 3.02 31.84
N GLY A 36 -19.11 3.41 31.36
CA GLY A 36 -18.58 2.93 30.07
C GLY A 36 -17.98 1.53 30.20
N LYS A 37 -18.10 0.70 29.17
CA LYS A 37 -17.51 -0.64 29.15
C LYS A 37 -15.98 -0.55 29.29
N GLY A 38 -15.41 -1.28 30.24
CA GLY A 38 -13.96 -1.44 30.41
C GLY A 38 -13.40 -2.54 29.51
N PHE A 39 -12.10 -2.45 29.20
CA PHE A 39 -11.40 -3.44 28.37
C PHE A 39 -10.15 -3.93 29.11
N PRO A 40 -10.07 -5.21 29.51
CA PRO A 40 -8.88 -5.75 30.15
C PRO A 40 -7.76 -5.85 29.11
N ILE A 41 -6.63 -5.19 29.37
CA ILE A 41 -5.51 -5.07 28.44
C ILE A 41 -4.19 -5.13 29.22
N GLU A 42 -3.18 -5.75 28.62
CA GLU A 42 -1.80 -5.71 29.12
C GLU A 42 -1.21 -4.30 28.91
N ILE A 43 -0.84 -3.64 30.00
CA ILE A 43 -0.20 -2.33 29.95
C ILE A 43 1.24 -2.50 29.47
N TYR A 44 1.57 -1.83 28.36
CA TYR A 44 2.89 -1.81 27.76
C TYR A 44 3.56 -0.44 27.89
N ASN A 45 2.81 0.63 27.66
CA ASN A 45 3.21 2.02 27.92
C ASN A 45 2.00 2.80 28.45
N VAL A 46 2.17 3.89 29.18
CA VAL A 46 1.05 4.75 29.64
C VAL A 46 1.03 6.12 28.96
N LEU A 47 2.05 6.42 28.16
CA LEU A 47 2.18 7.67 27.43
C LEU A 47 0.97 7.92 26.52
N GLY A 48 0.31 9.07 26.65
CA GLY A 48 -0.81 9.45 25.79
C GLY A 48 -2.15 8.78 26.09
N ALA A 49 -2.27 7.94 27.13
CA ALA A 49 -3.54 7.29 27.48
C ALA A 49 -4.62 8.28 27.94
N GLY A 50 -4.22 9.46 28.44
CA GLY A 50 -5.11 10.57 28.75
C GLY A 50 -5.74 11.15 27.48
N ASP A 51 -4.90 11.51 26.52
CA ASP A 51 -5.30 12.17 25.28
C ASP A 51 -6.13 11.24 24.39
N ALA A 52 -5.74 9.96 24.28
CA ALA A 52 -6.52 8.96 23.56
C ALA A 52 -7.92 8.78 24.16
N PHE A 53 -7.98 8.66 25.50
CA PHE A 53 -9.26 8.56 26.22
C PHE A 53 -10.14 9.78 25.97
N MET A 54 -9.57 10.99 26.12
CA MET A 54 -10.33 12.22 25.91
C MET A 54 -10.80 12.35 24.46
N SER A 55 -9.97 11.96 23.49
CA SER A 55 -10.32 11.96 22.07
C SER A 55 -11.49 11.03 21.78
N GLY A 56 -11.48 9.81 22.35
CA GLY A 56 -12.59 8.86 22.23
C GLY A 56 -13.89 9.39 22.85
N PHE A 57 -13.80 10.02 24.04
CA PHE A 57 -14.96 10.64 24.69
C PHE A 57 -15.52 11.78 23.86
N LEU A 58 -14.68 12.73 23.44
CA LEU A 58 -15.06 13.89 22.65
C LEU A 58 -15.66 13.48 21.30
N ARG A 59 -15.12 12.45 20.65
CA ARG A 59 -15.66 11.93 19.38
C ARG A 59 -17.11 11.49 19.50
N GLY A 60 -17.45 10.77 20.59
CA GLY A 60 -18.82 10.33 20.87
C GLY A 60 -19.70 11.50 21.31
N TRP A 61 -19.25 12.26 22.30
CA TRP A 61 -20.03 13.36 22.88
C TRP A 61 -20.35 14.47 21.87
N LEU A 62 -19.37 14.94 21.11
CA LEU A 62 -19.59 15.94 20.04
C LEU A 62 -20.34 15.34 18.84
N GLY A 63 -20.31 14.01 18.68
CA GLY A 63 -21.07 13.27 17.68
C GLY A 63 -22.55 13.06 18.02
N GLY A 64 -22.97 13.41 19.25
CA GLY A 64 -24.34 13.22 19.72
C GLY A 64 -24.65 11.82 20.24
N GLU A 65 -23.63 11.00 20.49
CA GLU A 65 -23.79 9.68 21.14
C GLU A 65 -24.17 9.86 22.62
N ASP A 66 -24.80 8.83 23.20
CA ASP A 66 -25.07 8.81 24.64
C ASP A 66 -23.78 8.71 25.48
N HIS A 67 -23.86 9.08 26.76
CA HIS A 67 -22.71 9.08 27.67
C HIS A 67 -22.09 7.68 27.83
N ALA A 68 -22.88 6.61 27.75
CA ALA A 68 -22.39 5.24 27.87
C ALA A 68 -21.52 4.84 26.67
N THR A 69 -21.93 5.24 25.47
CA THR A 69 -21.21 5.04 24.22
C THR A 69 -19.94 5.88 24.18
N ALA A 70 -20.03 7.17 24.49
CA ALA A 70 -18.87 8.06 24.57
C ALA A 70 -17.84 7.55 25.60
N ALA A 71 -18.29 7.11 26.78
CA ALA A 71 -17.44 6.52 27.81
C ALA A 71 -16.79 5.20 27.35
N THR A 72 -17.53 4.36 26.62
CA THR A 72 -17.01 3.10 26.07
C THR A 72 -15.92 3.37 25.02
N TRP A 73 -16.11 4.34 24.13
CA TRP A 73 -15.09 4.74 23.15
C TRP A 73 -13.86 5.31 23.83
N ALA A 74 -14.04 6.16 24.85
CA ALA A 74 -12.96 6.69 25.67
C ALA A 74 -12.11 5.57 26.29
N ASN A 75 -12.76 4.58 26.91
CA ASN A 75 -12.08 3.43 27.52
C ASN A 75 -11.32 2.61 26.48
N ALA A 76 -11.93 2.35 25.31
CA ALA A 76 -11.29 1.60 24.23
C ALA A 76 -10.07 2.33 23.66
N CYS A 77 -10.16 3.63 23.38
CA CYS A 77 -9.01 4.43 22.94
C CYS A 77 -7.88 4.46 23.97
N GLY A 78 -8.21 4.57 25.26
CA GLY A 78 -7.24 4.44 26.35
C GLY A 78 -6.57 3.06 26.36
N ALA A 79 -7.34 1.99 26.16
CA ALA A 79 -6.86 0.62 26.05
C ALA A 79 -5.85 0.44 24.89
N PHE A 80 -6.15 1.00 23.71
CA PHE A 80 -5.22 1.00 22.58
C PHE A 80 -3.90 1.69 22.91
N ALA A 81 -3.98 2.92 23.41
CA ALA A 81 -2.80 3.72 23.74
C ALA A 81 -1.89 3.00 24.74
N VAL A 82 -2.47 2.30 25.72
CA VAL A 82 -1.63 1.59 26.71
C VAL A 82 -1.09 0.25 26.23
N SER A 83 -1.68 -0.36 25.21
CA SER A 83 -1.28 -1.68 24.72
C SER A 83 -0.14 -1.65 23.68
N ARG A 84 0.17 -0.46 23.15
CA ARG A 84 1.13 -0.19 22.09
C ARG A 84 2.29 0.68 22.60
N LEU A 85 3.36 0.77 21.80
CA LEU A 85 4.62 1.37 22.28
C LEU A 85 4.60 2.89 22.24
N LEU A 86 4.15 3.47 21.12
CA LEU A 86 4.22 4.92 20.89
C LEU A 86 2.95 5.63 21.39
N CYS A 87 2.96 6.96 21.34
CA CYS A 87 1.87 7.82 21.78
C CYS A 87 0.82 8.01 20.66
N ALA A 88 0.63 9.24 20.18
CA ALA A 88 -0.34 9.60 19.15
C ALA A 88 -0.34 8.71 17.89
N PRO A 89 0.80 8.20 17.37
CA PRO A 89 0.79 7.30 16.22
C PRO A 89 0.03 5.99 16.43
N GLU A 90 -0.17 5.55 17.68
CA GLU A 90 -0.76 4.25 18.03
C GLU A 90 -2.25 4.34 18.38
N TYR A 91 -2.79 5.56 18.36
CA TYR A 91 -4.21 5.78 18.63
C TYR A 91 -5.04 5.14 17.53
N PRO A 92 -6.19 4.53 17.88
CA PRO A 92 -6.97 3.82 16.90
C PRO A 92 -7.62 4.82 15.94
N THR A 93 -7.66 4.45 14.66
CA THR A 93 -8.60 5.10 13.73
C THR A 93 -10.02 4.73 14.11
N PHE A 94 -11.00 5.44 13.55
CA PHE A 94 -12.39 5.14 13.88
C PHE A 94 -12.79 3.74 13.39
N GLU A 95 -12.35 3.35 12.20
CA GLU A 95 -12.54 2.04 11.61
C GLU A 95 -11.94 0.93 12.49
N GLU A 96 -10.72 1.14 13.00
CA GLU A 96 -10.06 0.22 13.93
C GLU A 96 -10.81 0.11 15.26
N LEU A 97 -11.23 1.24 15.82
CA LEU A 97 -12.02 1.28 17.05
C LEU A 97 -13.33 0.51 16.89
N GLN A 98 -14.08 0.76 15.82
CA GLN A 98 -15.34 0.07 15.55
C GLN A 98 -15.12 -1.44 15.35
N PHE A 99 -14.05 -1.83 14.66
CA PHE A 99 -13.69 -3.24 14.53
C PHE A 99 -13.43 -3.90 15.89
N PHE A 100 -12.64 -3.26 16.76
CA PHE A 100 -12.35 -3.78 18.09
C PHE A 100 -13.60 -3.85 18.98
N LEU A 101 -14.46 -2.83 18.96
CA LEU A 101 -15.68 -2.83 19.75
C LEU A 101 -16.65 -3.93 19.33
N LYS A 102 -16.73 -4.21 18.02
CA LYS A 102 -17.60 -5.25 17.46
C LYS A 102 -17.06 -6.67 17.68
N ASN A 103 -15.77 -6.89 17.47
CA ASN A 103 -15.18 -8.23 17.40
C ASN A 103 -14.38 -8.61 18.66
N GLY A 104 -13.96 -7.63 19.45
CA GLY A 104 -12.98 -7.79 20.51
C GLY A 104 -11.59 -8.14 19.98
N SER A 105 -10.75 -8.64 20.87
CA SER A 105 -9.42 -9.19 20.57
C SER A 105 -9.24 -10.46 21.40
N LYS A 106 -8.55 -11.46 20.86
CA LYS A 106 -8.13 -12.65 21.62
C LYS A 106 -6.90 -12.36 22.49
N HIS A 107 -6.25 -11.22 22.28
CA HIS A 107 -5.04 -10.79 22.96
C HIS A 107 -5.34 -9.64 23.91
N LEU A 108 -4.86 -9.76 25.15
CA LEU A 108 -4.79 -8.61 26.07
C LEU A 108 -3.70 -7.62 25.63
N ALA A 109 -2.69 -8.08 24.90
CA ALA A 109 -1.71 -7.25 24.21
C ALA A 109 -2.17 -6.96 22.78
N LEU A 110 -2.95 -5.90 22.55
CA LEU A 110 -3.51 -5.55 21.24
C LEU A 110 -2.44 -5.36 20.16
N ARG A 111 -1.23 -4.95 20.51
CA ARG A 111 -0.08 -4.90 19.60
C ARG A 111 0.30 -6.26 18.97
N LYS A 112 -0.26 -7.37 19.47
CA LYS A 112 -0.07 -8.73 18.93
C LYS A 112 -1.26 -9.23 18.11
N ASP A 113 -2.37 -8.50 18.06
CA ASP A 113 -3.54 -8.88 17.25
C ASP A 113 -3.33 -8.46 15.79
N GLU A 114 -3.04 -9.42 14.92
CA GLU A 114 -2.71 -9.14 13.51
C GLU A 114 -3.85 -8.42 12.76
N ALA A 115 -5.11 -8.73 13.06
CA ALA A 115 -6.25 -8.13 12.36
C ALA A 115 -6.40 -6.65 12.70
N ILE A 116 -6.32 -6.34 14.00
CA ILE A 116 -6.38 -4.96 14.49
C ILE A 116 -5.20 -4.14 13.96
N ASN A 117 -3.97 -4.66 14.04
CA ASN A 117 -2.79 -3.93 13.57
C ASN A 117 -2.75 -3.78 12.04
N HIS A 118 -3.37 -4.67 11.28
CA HIS A 118 -3.55 -4.47 9.84
C HIS A 118 -4.51 -3.33 9.52
N ILE A 119 -5.63 -3.21 10.23
CA ILE A 119 -6.57 -2.09 10.05
C ILE A 119 -5.88 -0.79 10.42
N HIS A 120 -5.17 -0.76 11.55
CA HIS A 120 -4.36 0.40 11.96
C HIS A 120 -3.46 0.85 10.83
N TRP A 121 -2.58 -0.05 10.37
CA TRP A 121 -1.67 0.21 9.27
C TRP A 121 -2.40 0.78 8.04
N ALA A 122 -3.49 0.13 7.63
CA ALA A 122 -4.15 0.46 6.38
C ALA A 122 -4.91 1.80 6.42
N THR A 123 -5.33 2.21 7.62
CA THR A 123 -6.11 3.44 7.86
C THR A 123 -5.25 4.62 8.32
N THR A 124 -3.98 4.40 8.68
CA THR A 124 -3.00 5.46 9.00
C THR A 124 -1.98 5.69 7.90
N ARG A 125 -2.19 5.17 6.69
CA ARG A 125 -1.31 5.42 5.55
C ARG A 125 -1.25 6.93 5.24
N ARG A 126 -0.08 7.41 4.79
CA ARG A 126 0.22 8.86 4.69
C ARG A 126 -0.51 9.58 3.55
N ARG A 127 -0.89 8.87 2.49
CA ARG A 127 -1.49 9.46 1.28
C ARG A 127 -2.67 8.61 0.81
N ASP A 128 -3.73 9.27 0.36
CA ASP A 128 -4.74 8.59 -0.44
C ASP A 128 -4.30 8.56 -1.91
N ILE A 129 -4.47 7.42 -2.57
CA ILE A 129 -4.05 7.19 -3.96
C ILE A 129 -5.18 6.44 -4.67
N PRO A 130 -6.26 7.14 -5.07
CA PRO A 130 -7.46 6.52 -5.61
C PRO A 130 -7.29 5.99 -7.05
N SER A 131 -6.25 6.46 -7.75
CA SER A 131 -5.84 6.03 -9.09
C SER A 131 -4.32 6.14 -9.21
N LEU A 132 -3.68 5.26 -9.98
CA LEU A 132 -2.23 5.25 -10.16
C LEU A 132 -1.82 4.87 -11.59
N MET A 133 -1.35 5.83 -12.37
CA MET A 133 -0.76 5.67 -13.70
C MET A 133 0.75 5.89 -13.57
N ALA A 134 1.52 4.80 -13.57
CA ALA A 134 2.94 4.84 -13.28
C ALA A 134 3.79 4.45 -14.50
N LEU A 135 4.84 5.24 -14.75
CA LEU A 135 5.89 4.88 -15.70
C LEU A 135 6.91 3.99 -14.98
N ALA A 136 7.01 2.73 -15.41
CA ALA A 136 7.90 1.76 -14.80
C ALA A 136 9.26 1.73 -15.49
N CYS A 137 10.26 2.35 -14.88
CA CYS A 137 11.64 2.35 -15.35
C CYS A 137 12.58 1.66 -14.35
N ASP A 138 12.13 0.60 -13.67
CA ASP A 138 12.90 -0.22 -12.71
C ASP A 138 13.66 -1.38 -13.36
N HIS A 139 13.66 -1.43 -14.70
CA HIS A 139 14.33 -2.45 -15.49
C HIS A 139 15.85 -2.27 -15.40
N ARG A 140 16.56 -3.38 -15.22
CA ARG A 140 18.02 -3.44 -15.07
C ARG A 140 18.63 -4.18 -16.25
N VAL A 141 18.50 -5.51 -16.27
CA VAL A 141 19.03 -6.39 -17.33
C VAL A 141 18.62 -5.91 -18.73
N GLN A 142 17.37 -5.51 -18.94
CA GLN A 142 16.90 -5.06 -20.26
C GLN A 142 17.57 -3.77 -20.73
N LEU A 143 17.84 -2.81 -19.84
CA LEU A 143 18.56 -1.58 -20.20
C LEU A 143 20.05 -1.84 -20.38
N GLU A 144 20.63 -2.74 -19.58
CA GLU A 144 22.01 -3.22 -19.75
C GLU A 144 22.20 -3.89 -21.11
N ASP A 145 21.28 -4.75 -21.52
CA ASP A 145 21.29 -5.41 -22.83
C ASP A 145 21.14 -4.41 -23.98
N VAL A 146 20.29 -3.38 -23.83
CA VAL A 146 20.18 -2.29 -24.82
C VAL A 146 21.49 -1.51 -24.92
N ALA A 147 22.09 -1.12 -23.78
CA ALA A 147 23.36 -0.39 -23.76
C ALA A 147 24.49 -1.21 -24.41
N ALA A 148 24.57 -2.51 -24.08
CA ALA A 148 25.55 -3.42 -24.66
C ALA A 148 25.38 -3.56 -26.18
N ARG A 149 24.15 -3.76 -26.67
CA ARG A 149 23.86 -3.83 -28.12
C ARG A 149 24.18 -2.53 -28.85
N ALA A 150 23.99 -1.38 -28.19
CA ALA A 150 24.31 -0.06 -28.73
C ALA A 150 25.81 0.29 -28.66
N GLY A 151 26.62 -0.50 -27.94
CA GLY A 151 28.01 -0.14 -27.63
C GLY A 151 28.14 1.09 -26.73
N ALA A 152 27.11 1.41 -25.95
CA ALA A 152 27.08 2.57 -25.07
C ALA A 152 27.73 2.24 -23.71
N ASP A 153 28.31 3.26 -23.07
CA ASP A 153 28.76 3.15 -21.68
C ASP A 153 27.57 2.82 -20.76
N PRO A 154 27.62 1.74 -19.96
CA PRO A 154 26.56 1.41 -18.99
C PRO A 154 26.21 2.55 -18.03
N ALA A 155 27.15 3.47 -17.74
CA ALA A 155 26.88 4.63 -16.90
C ALA A 155 25.78 5.56 -17.49
N ARG A 156 25.57 5.53 -18.82
CA ARG A 156 24.50 6.31 -19.46
C ARG A 156 23.08 5.82 -19.11
N ILE A 157 22.93 4.63 -18.53
CA ILE A 157 21.63 4.14 -18.07
C ILE A 157 21.08 5.05 -16.95
N HIS A 158 21.96 5.62 -16.12
CA HIS A 158 21.58 6.56 -15.06
C HIS A 158 20.89 7.80 -15.65
N ASP A 159 21.54 8.42 -16.65
CA ASP A 159 21.02 9.60 -17.34
C ASP A 159 19.71 9.29 -18.08
N PHE A 160 19.62 8.13 -18.74
CA PHE A 160 18.39 7.72 -19.42
C PHE A 160 17.20 7.64 -18.46
N LYS A 161 17.40 7.13 -17.24
CA LYS A 161 16.32 7.08 -16.23
C LYS A 161 15.90 8.47 -15.77
N VAL A 162 16.80 9.44 -15.72
CA VAL A 162 16.45 10.86 -15.46
C VAL A 162 15.54 11.38 -16.58
N LEU A 163 15.82 11.06 -17.85
CA LEU A 163 14.95 11.44 -18.97
C LEU A 163 13.56 10.80 -18.85
N ALA A 164 13.47 9.55 -18.39
CA ALA A 164 12.18 8.89 -18.16
C ALA A 164 11.34 9.59 -17.08
N VAL A 165 11.99 10.12 -16.03
CA VAL A 165 11.30 10.92 -14.99
C VAL A 165 10.77 12.22 -15.57
N LYS A 166 11.57 12.94 -16.36
CA LYS A 166 11.15 14.18 -17.03
C LYS A 166 9.99 13.94 -17.98
N ALA A 167 10.00 12.83 -18.71
CA ALA A 167 8.89 12.41 -19.57
C ALA A 167 7.61 12.16 -18.75
N ALA A 168 7.69 11.40 -17.67
CA ALA A 168 6.56 11.15 -16.78
C ALA A 168 6.02 12.45 -16.15
N ALA A 169 6.91 13.36 -15.74
CA ALA A 169 6.54 14.63 -15.12
C ALA A 169 5.80 15.54 -16.10
N LYS A 170 6.23 15.55 -17.38
CA LYS A 170 5.56 16.28 -18.46
C LYS A 170 4.11 15.82 -18.66
N VAL A 171 3.88 14.50 -18.63
CA VAL A 171 2.53 13.92 -18.77
C VAL A 171 1.70 14.12 -17.51
N ALA A 172 2.30 14.00 -16.31
CA ALA A 172 1.60 14.25 -15.06
C ALA A 172 1.13 15.71 -14.98
N ALA A 173 1.96 16.67 -15.44
CA ALA A 173 1.66 18.10 -15.44
C ALA A 173 1.16 18.62 -14.08
N GLY A 174 1.70 18.08 -12.99
CA GLY A 174 1.31 18.42 -11.62
C GLY A 174 0.01 17.80 -11.12
N ARG A 175 -0.67 16.97 -11.92
CA ARG A 175 -1.88 16.25 -11.51
C ARG A 175 -1.56 15.07 -10.61
N ASP A 176 -2.49 14.78 -9.71
CA ASP A 176 -2.44 13.57 -8.88
C ASP A 176 -2.65 12.29 -9.70
N GLY A 177 -2.33 11.15 -9.08
CA GLY A 177 -2.54 9.83 -9.64
C GLY A 177 -1.45 9.37 -10.60
N TYR A 178 -0.30 10.05 -10.60
CA TYR A 178 0.90 9.66 -11.35
C TYR A 178 2.01 9.23 -10.42
N GLY A 179 2.82 8.27 -10.87
CA GLY A 179 3.96 7.77 -10.11
C GLY A 179 4.99 7.09 -10.98
N MET A 180 5.99 6.48 -10.34
CA MET A 180 7.08 5.79 -11.04
C MET A 180 7.52 4.51 -10.33
N LEU A 181 8.08 3.57 -11.10
CA LEU A 181 8.94 2.51 -10.56
C LEU A 181 10.39 2.79 -10.96
N ILE A 182 11.30 2.87 -9.99
CA ILE A 182 12.72 3.18 -10.22
C ILE A 182 13.59 2.25 -9.37
N ASP A 183 14.63 1.65 -9.94
CA ASP A 183 15.54 0.75 -9.23
C ASP A 183 16.70 1.48 -8.54
N GLU A 184 17.27 0.83 -7.53
CA GLU A 184 18.39 1.37 -6.75
C GLU A 184 19.72 1.35 -7.52
N LYS A 185 19.94 0.35 -8.38
CA LYS A 185 21.24 0.10 -9.02
C LYS A 185 21.62 1.23 -9.98
N HIS A 186 20.66 1.64 -10.80
CA HIS A 186 20.86 2.60 -11.88
C HIS A 186 19.99 3.86 -11.73
N GLY A 187 19.01 3.86 -10.83
CA GLY A 187 17.98 4.90 -10.77
C GLY A 187 18.17 5.96 -9.69
N ARG A 188 19.31 6.03 -9.01
CA ARG A 188 19.53 6.97 -7.91
C ARG A 188 19.38 8.43 -8.35
N GLU A 189 20.01 8.81 -9.46
CA GLU A 189 19.90 10.13 -10.06
C GLU A 189 18.45 10.45 -10.48
N ALA A 190 17.74 9.44 -11.00
CA ALA A 190 16.33 9.55 -11.34
C ALA A 190 15.44 9.76 -10.11
N MET A 191 15.79 9.20 -8.94
CA MET A 191 15.06 9.47 -7.69
C MET A 191 15.27 10.91 -7.20
N PHE A 192 16.45 11.49 -7.41
CA PHE A 192 16.67 12.93 -7.13
C PHE A 192 15.83 13.80 -8.06
N GLU A 193 15.80 13.49 -9.35
CA GLU A 193 14.93 14.19 -10.29
C GLU A 193 13.44 14.03 -9.91
N PHE A 194 13.01 12.82 -9.52
CA PHE A 194 11.64 12.55 -9.09
C PHE A 194 11.22 13.46 -7.93
N ALA A 195 12.12 13.74 -6.99
CA ALA A 195 11.83 14.60 -5.84
C ALA A 195 11.58 16.08 -6.20
N HIS A 196 11.93 16.51 -7.41
CA HIS A 196 11.60 17.86 -7.91
C HIS A 196 10.15 17.98 -8.43
N HIS A 197 9.43 16.87 -8.56
CA HIS A 197 8.09 16.82 -9.15
C HIS A 197 7.06 16.32 -8.14
N PRO A 198 5.80 16.81 -8.18
CA PRO A 198 4.76 16.47 -7.21
C PRO A 198 4.08 15.12 -7.53
N PHE A 199 4.86 14.06 -7.80
CA PHE A 199 4.29 12.74 -8.04
C PHE A 199 3.63 12.17 -6.78
N SER A 200 2.54 11.43 -6.97
CA SER A 200 1.79 10.83 -5.86
C SER A 200 2.52 9.63 -5.26
N TRP A 201 3.33 8.91 -6.05
CA TRP A 201 3.84 7.59 -5.68
C TRP A 201 5.18 7.22 -6.34
N LEU A 202 6.08 6.60 -5.57
CA LEU A 202 7.31 5.96 -6.05
C LEU A 202 7.38 4.54 -5.51
N GLY A 203 7.56 3.56 -6.39
CA GLY A 203 7.90 2.20 -6.01
C GLY A 203 9.34 1.83 -6.37
N ARG A 204 9.97 0.99 -5.56
CA ARG A 204 11.36 0.55 -5.74
C ARG A 204 11.46 -0.97 -5.65
N PRO A 205 12.01 -1.67 -6.67
CA PRO A 205 12.15 -3.11 -6.66
C PRO A 205 13.15 -3.57 -5.59
N VAL A 206 12.88 -4.72 -4.99
CA VAL A 206 13.84 -5.40 -4.09
C VAL A 206 14.29 -6.74 -4.65
N GLU A 207 13.53 -7.33 -5.59
CA GLU A 207 13.87 -8.60 -6.20
C GLU A 207 15.11 -8.52 -7.10
N LEU A 208 15.85 -9.61 -7.13
CA LEU A 208 16.85 -9.89 -8.14
C LEU A 208 16.13 -10.21 -9.47
N PRO A 209 16.41 -9.49 -10.58
CA PRO A 209 15.74 -9.70 -11.85
C PRO A 209 15.80 -11.15 -12.30
N GLY A 210 14.65 -11.70 -12.72
CA GLY A 210 14.58 -13.06 -13.25
C GLY A 210 14.69 -14.18 -12.22
N SER A 211 14.90 -13.88 -10.93
CA SER A 211 15.10 -14.91 -9.91
C SER A 211 13.86 -15.78 -9.69
N ARG A 212 14.07 -17.10 -9.73
CA ARG A 212 13.08 -18.13 -9.43
C ARG A 212 13.82 -19.40 -8.94
N PRO A 213 13.81 -19.72 -7.64
CA PRO A 213 13.01 -19.08 -6.58
C PRO A 213 13.38 -17.61 -6.33
N LEU A 214 12.45 -16.85 -5.76
CA LEU A 214 12.60 -15.43 -5.45
C LEU A 214 13.86 -15.16 -4.62
N ARG A 215 14.69 -14.22 -5.08
CA ARG A 215 15.85 -13.67 -4.36
C ARG A 215 15.79 -12.15 -4.35
N PHE A 216 16.40 -11.54 -3.36
CA PHE A 216 16.59 -10.08 -3.32
C PHE A 216 17.95 -9.70 -3.91
N GLU A 217 18.02 -8.53 -4.56
CA GLU A 217 19.23 -8.12 -5.29
C GLU A 217 20.39 -7.74 -4.37
N PHE A 218 20.14 -6.89 -3.37
CA PHE A 218 21.21 -6.26 -2.59
C PHE A 218 21.50 -6.97 -1.26
N SER A 219 20.45 -7.32 -0.51
CA SER A 219 20.56 -7.99 0.78
C SER A 219 19.44 -9.01 0.94
N GLN A 220 19.76 -10.17 1.52
CA GLN A 220 18.71 -11.10 1.96
C GLN A 220 18.08 -10.68 3.30
N ASP A 221 18.77 -9.85 4.09
CA ASP A 221 18.20 -9.14 5.24
C ASP A 221 17.53 -7.84 4.75
N ILE A 222 16.25 -7.97 4.42
CA ILE A 222 15.47 -6.86 3.87
C ILE A 222 15.10 -5.82 4.93
N GLY A 223 14.94 -6.23 6.19
CA GLY A 223 14.52 -5.33 7.27
C GLY A 223 15.52 -4.19 7.46
N SER A 224 16.82 -4.53 7.51
CA SER A 224 17.89 -3.54 7.64
C SER A 224 17.98 -2.62 6.43
N GLN A 225 17.90 -3.17 5.20
CA GLN A 225 17.98 -2.39 3.97
C GLN A 225 16.88 -1.32 3.88
N LEU A 226 15.65 -1.66 4.28
CA LEU A 226 14.52 -0.75 4.15
C LEU A 226 14.55 0.43 5.12
N THR A 227 15.34 0.36 6.20
CA THR A 227 15.41 1.44 7.20
C THR A 227 15.97 2.75 6.63
N GLU A 228 16.82 2.67 5.61
CA GLU A 228 17.43 3.81 4.93
C GLU A 228 16.51 4.47 3.90
N TRP A 229 15.37 3.84 3.58
CA TRP A 229 14.45 4.36 2.58
C TRP A 229 13.55 5.46 3.17
N PRO A 230 13.26 6.51 2.40
CA PRO A 230 12.18 7.44 2.74
C PRO A 230 10.86 6.70 3.01
N VAL A 231 10.12 7.16 4.01
CA VAL A 231 8.93 6.47 4.54
C VAL A 231 7.74 6.46 3.58
N ASP A 232 7.78 7.28 2.53
CA ASP A 232 6.79 7.38 1.46
C ASP A 232 7.16 6.59 0.20
N HIS A 233 8.33 5.94 0.18
CA HIS A 233 8.70 5.04 -0.92
C HIS A 233 8.06 3.67 -0.70
N CYS A 234 7.37 3.16 -1.71
CA CYS A 234 6.75 1.86 -1.72
C CYS A 234 7.76 0.78 -2.17
N ILE A 235 7.72 -0.37 -1.51
CA ILE A 235 8.47 -1.55 -1.89
C ILE A 235 7.74 -2.20 -3.05
N LYS A 236 8.45 -2.55 -4.12
CA LYS A 236 7.95 -3.42 -5.17
C LYS A 236 8.72 -4.74 -5.13
N CYS A 237 8.01 -5.86 -5.23
CA CYS A 237 8.64 -7.17 -5.30
C CYS A 237 7.93 -8.03 -6.34
N LEU A 238 8.65 -8.40 -7.40
CA LEU A 238 8.17 -9.32 -8.42
C LEU A 238 8.49 -10.77 -8.05
N CYS A 239 7.48 -11.63 -8.13
CA CYS A 239 7.61 -13.07 -7.94
C CYS A 239 6.99 -13.84 -9.11
N PHE A 240 7.77 -14.77 -9.68
CA PHE A 240 7.31 -15.70 -10.71
C PHE A 240 6.57 -16.88 -10.07
N TYR A 241 5.31 -16.64 -9.73
CA TYR A 241 4.50 -17.53 -8.93
C TYR A 241 3.31 -18.07 -9.72
N HIS A 242 3.25 -19.40 -9.90
CA HIS A 242 2.09 -20.09 -10.46
C HIS A 242 1.48 -21.02 -9.39
N PRO A 243 0.15 -21.08 -9.21
CA PRO A 243 -0.47 -21.94 -8.19
C PRO A 243 -0.23 -23.44 -8.44
N ASP A 244 0.06 -23.82 -9.69
CA ASP A 244 0.38 -25.20 -10.08
C ASP A 244 1.89 -25.51 -10.08
N ASP A 245 2.72 -24.61 -9.52
CA ASP A 245 4.15 -24.85 -9.34
C ASP A 245 4.43 -26.02 -8.38
N PRO A 246 5.60 -26.69 -8.51
CA PRO A 246 6.02 -27.71 -7.56
C PRO A 246 5.96 -27.21 -6.11
N ALA A 247 5.44 -28.03 -5.19
CA ALA A 247 5.17 -27.62 -3.81
C ALA A 247 6.37 -26.99 -3.10
N ALA A 248 7.57 -27.58 -3.27
CA ALA A 248 8.80 -27.04 -2.68
C ALA A 248 9.14 -25.62 -3.19
N LEU A 249 8.92 -25.35 -4.47
CA LEU A 249 9.13 -24.02 -5.04
C LEU A 249 8.10 -23.02 -4.51
N LYS A 250 6.81 -23.42 -4.42
CA LYS A 250 5.77 -22.57 -3.87
C LYS A 250 6.06 -22.19 -2.43
N GLU A 251 6.40 -23.18 -1.60
CA GLU A 251 6.72 -22.97 -0.19
C GLU A 251 7.89 -22.00 -0.02
N GLU A 252 8.97 -22.17 -0.78
CA GLU A 252 10.14 -21.28 -0.70
C GLU A 252 9.79 -19.84 -1.10
N GLN A 253 9.03 -19.65 -2.19
CA GLN A 253 8.59 -18.32 -2.62
C GLN A 253 7.62 -17.67 -1.61
N GLN A 254 6.68 -18.46 -1.08
CA GLN A 254 5.73 -18.04 -0.06
C GLN A 254 6.43 -17.56 1.22
N GLN A 255 7.40 -18.32 1.73
CA GLN A 255 8.19 -17.95 2.90
C GLN A 255 8.97 -16.65 2.65
N LYS A 256 9.54 -16.49 1.46
CA LYS A 256 10.29 -15.28 1.09
C LYS A 256 9.39 -14.05 1.01
N LEU A 257 8.18 -14.18 0.44
CA LEU A 257 7.18 -13.11 0.40
C LEU A 257 6.62 -12.78 1.79
N ARG A 258 6.41 -13.78 2.66
CA ARG A 258 5.99 -13.57 4.04
C ARG A 258 7.03 -12.78 4.83
N ALA A 259 8.32 -13.15 4.72
CA ALA A 259 9.41 -12.42 5.35
C ALA A 259 9.51 -10.97 4.85
N LEU A 260 9.28 -10.74 3.55
CA LEU A 260 9.20 -9.39 2.99
C LEU A 260 8.05 -8.58 3.60
N PHE A 261 6.87 -9.16 3.66
CA PHE A 261 5.68 -8.52 4.21
C PHE A 261 5.87 -8.12 5.67
N GLU A 262 6.40 -9.02 6.50
CA GLU A 262 6.71 -8.75 7.90
C GLU A 262 7.76 -7.64 8.04
N GLY A 263 8.82 -7.69 7.24
CA GLY A 263 9.84 -6.63 7.19
C GLY A 263 9.23 -5.28 6.83
N ALA A 264 8.47 -5.21 5.73
CA ALA A 264 7.78 -4.01 5.27
C ALA A 264 6.87 -3.39 6.34
N ARG A 265 6.06 -4.23 7.01
CA ARG A 265 5.18 -3.80 8.11
C ARG A 265 5.98 -3.30 9.30
N LYS A 266 7.06 -4.00 9.68
CA LYS A 266 7.88 -3.63 10.84
C LYS A 266 8.57 -2.29 10.68
N VAL A 267 8.99 -1.97 9.45
CA VAL A 267 9.60 -0.67 9.14
C VAL A 267 8.56 0.37 8.70
N GLY A 268 7.28 0.03 8.57
CA GLY A 268 6.22 0.98 8.21
C GLY A 268 6.33 1.49 6.78
N ARG A 269 6.63 0.60 5.83
CA ARG A 269 6.70 0.86 4.38
C ARG A 269 5.55 0.15 3.66
N GLU A 270 4.99 0.81 2.65
CA GLU A 270 3.98 0.18 1.78
C GLU A 270 4.61 -0.89 0.90
N LEU A 271 3.85 -1.96 0.63
CA LEU A 271 4.30 -3.07 -0.20
C LEU A 271 3.37 -3.29 -1.40
N LEU A 272 3.98 -3.33 -2.58
CA LEU A 272 3.41 -3.81 -3.84
C LEU A 272 4.02 -5.16 -4.19
N ILE A 273 3.18 -6.20 -4.28
CA ILE A 273 3.60 -7.52 -4.78
C ILE A 273 3.17 -7.66 -6.24
N GLU A 274 4.14 -7.92 -7.10
CA GLU A 274 3.93 -8.21 -8.51
C GLU A 274 3.95 -9.73 -8.74
N ILE A 275 2.86 -10.29 -9.25
CA ILE A 275 2.74 -11.72 -9.56
C ILE A 275 2.73 -11.90 -11.07
N ILE A 276 3.67 -12.71 -11.56
CA ILE A 276 3.73 -13.16 -12.95
C ILE A 276 3.65 -14.69 -12.97
N ALA A 277 2.50 -15.20 -13.35
CA ALA A 277 2.22 -16.63 -13.50
C ALA A 277 2.40 -17.09 -14.95
N GLY A 278 2.07 -16.25 -15.95
CA GLY A 278 1.97 -16.63 -17.35
C GLY A 278 3.28 -17.08 -18.01
N LYS A 279 4.44 -16.71 -17.43
CA LYS A 279 5.75 -17.18 -17.91
C LYS A 279 6.03 -18.66 -17.60
N HIS A 280 5.32 -19.25 -16.66
CA HIS A 280 5.59 -20.61 -16.16
C HIS A 280 4.34 -21.51 -16.12
N GLY A 281 3.28 -21.13 -16.82
CA GLY A 281 2.08 -21.93 -16.92
C GLY A 281 1.02 -21.24 -17.77
N LYS A 282 -0.01 -21.99 -18.15
CA LYS A 282 -1.16 -21.41 -18.85
C LYS A 282 -2.01 -20.65 -17.85
N LEU A 283 -2.46 -19.47 -18.25
CA LEU A 283 -3.43 -18.71 -17.48
C LEU A 283 -4.84 -19.18 -17.84
N ASP A 284 -5.65 -19.37 -16.80
CA ASP A 284 -7.10 -19.44 -16.88
C ASP A 284 -7.71 -18.43 -15.90
N ASP A 285 -9.04 -18.26 -15.97
CA ASP A 285 -9.78 -17.29 -15.15
C ASP A 285 -9.65 -17.51 -13.62
N THR A 286 -9.04 -18.61 -13.18
CA THR A 286 -8.86 -18.98 -11.78
C THR A 286 -7.40 -18.96 -11.33
N THR A 287 -6.43 -18.93 -12.25
CA THR A 287 -5.00 -19.00 -11.90
C THR A 287 -4.58 -17.90 -10.92
N ILE A 288 -4.86 -16.63 -11.24
CA ILE A 288 -4.51 -15.51 -10.34
C ILE A 288 -5.35 -15.51 -9.05
N PRO A 289 -6.69 -15.69 -9.07
CA PRO A 289 -7.47 -15.86 -7.85
C PRO A 289 -6.93 -16.94 -6.90
N ARG A 290 -6.51 -18.11 -7.42
CA ARG A 290 -5.90 -19.19 -6.62
C ARG A 290 -4.58 -18.75 -6.00
N ALA A 291 -3.71 -18.11 -6.79
CA ALA A 291 -2.44 -17.58 -6.29
C ALA A 291 -2.65 -16.57 -5.14
N LEU A 292 -3.61 -15.65 -5.27
CA LEU A 292 -3.90 -14.68 -4.23
C LEU A 292 -4.50 -15.34 -2.98
N GLU A 293 -5.41 -16.32 -3.13
CA GLU A 293 -5.96 -17.08 -2.00
C GLU A 293 -4.84 -17.78 -1.21
N GLU A 294 -3.87 -18.41 -1.89
CA GLU A 294 -2.71 -19.04 -1.24
C GLU A 294 -1.85 -18.03 -0.46
N LEU A 295 -1.61 -16.83 -1.01
CA LEU A 295 -0.82 -15.79 -0.33
C LEU A 295 -1.59 -15.14 0.84
N TYR A 296 -2.89 -14.90 0.70
CA TYR A 296 -3.73 -14.39 1.78
C TYR A 296 -3.89 -15.39 2.92
N ALA A 297 -3.95 -16.69 2.62
CA ALA A 297 -3.97 -17.75 3.65
C ALA A 297 -2.71 -17.74 4.53
N LEU A 298 -1.60 -17.21 4.02
CA LEU A 298 -0.37 -16.97 4.77
C LEU A 298 -0.36 -15.62 5.49
N GLY A 299 -1.47 -14.89 5.51
CA GLY A 299 -1.59 -13.56 6.13
C GLY A 299 -0.86 -12.43 5.39
N ILE A 300 -0.42 -12.66 4.15
CA ILE A 300 0.26 -11.64 3.34
C ILE A 300 -0.80 -10.69 2.77
N LYS A 301 -0.81 -9.44 3.23
CA LYS A 301 -1.79 -8.42 2.83
C LYS A 301 -1.09 -7.18 2.30
N PRO A 302 -0.56 -7.21 1.06
CA PRO A 302 0.19 -6.08 0.51
C PRO A 302 -0.75 -4.89 0.30
N ASP A 303 -0.17 -3.69 0.29
CA ASP A 303 -0.91 -2.46 0.03
C ASP A 303 -1.40 -2.40 -1.41
N TRP A 304 -0.63 -2.95 -2.34
CA TRP A 304 -0.94 -3.05 -3.76
C TRP A 304 -0.65 -4.44 -4.31
N TRP A 305 -1.46 -4.84 -5.30
CA TRP A 305 -1.12 -5.93 -6.21
C TRP A 305 -0.73 -5.35 -7.57
N LYS A 306 0.28 -5.95 -8.21
CA LYS A 306 0.59 -5.70 -9.62
C LYS A 306 0.45 -7.01 -10.41
N LEU A 307 -0.51 -7.05 -11.32
CA LEU A 307 -0.97 -8.31 -11.92
C LEU A 307 -0.94 -8.24 -13.44
N GLU A 308 -0.67 -9.39 -14.05
CA GLU A 308 -0.75 -9.58 -15.51
C GLU A 308 -2.16 -9.21 -16.02
N PRO A 309 -2.27 -8.60 -17.20
CA PRO A 309 -3.53 -8.45 -17.90
C PRO A 309 -4.31 -9.77 -17.95
N GLN A 310 -5.58 -9.74 -17.56
CA GLN A 310 -6.49 -10.87 -17.73
C GLN A 310 -7.43 -10.59 -18.89
N VAL A 311 -7.58 -11.58 -19.79
CA VAL A 311 -8.36 -11.44 -21.03
C VAL A 311 -9.86 -11.33 -20.74
N SER A 312 -10.34 -11.91 -19.64
CA SER A 312 -11.78 -11.96 -19.32
C SER A 312 -12.16 -11.02 -18.18
N ALA A 313 -13.30 -10.34 -18.32
CA ALA A 313 -13.92 -9.61 -17.21
C ALA A 313 -14.30 -10.54 -16.03
N GLY A 314 -14.54 -11.82 -16.32
CA GLY A 314 -14.83 -12.84 -15.30
C GLY A 314 -13.62 -13.14 -14.40
N ALA A 315 -12.41 -13.16 -14.95
CA ALA A 315 -11.17 -13.29 -14.17
C ALA A 315 -11.01 -12.10 -13.22
N TRP A 316 -11.22 -10.87 -13.70
CA TRP A 316 -11.14 -9.67 -12.86
C TRP A 316 -12.16 -9.65 -11.73
N ALA A 317 -13.40 -10.08 -11.98
CA ALA A 317 -14.42 -10.20 -10.93
C ALA A 317 -14.02 -11.21 -9.85
N LYS A 318 -13.40 -12.34 -10.23
CA LYS A 318 -12.89 -13.34 -9.27
C LYS A 318 -11.71 -12.80 -8.47
N ILE A 319 -10.79 -12.08 -9.10
CA ILE A 319 -9.65 -11.42 -8.43
C ILE A 319 -10.16 -10.42 -7.39
N GLU A 320 -11.10 -9.55 -7.78
CA GLU A 320 -11.73 -8.58 -6.88
C GLU A 320 -12.41 -9.26 -5.70
N ALA A 321 -13.17 -10.33 -5.95
CA ALA A 321 -13.84 -11.07 -4.89
C ALA A 321 -12.85 -11.67 -3.87
N VAL A 322 -11.71 -12.23 -4.32
CA VAL A 322 -10.67 -12.75 -3.43
C VAL A 322 -10.04 -11.61 -2.61
N ILE A 323 -9.67 -10.50 -3.25
CA ILE A 323 -9.07 -9.37 -2.55
C ILE A 323 -10.02 -8.81 -1.48
N LEU A 324 -11.28 -8.52 -1.83
CA LEU A 324 -12.25 -7.93 -0.89
C LEU A 324 -12.63 -8.89 0.25
N LYS A 325 -12.62 -10.20 0.00
CA LYS A 325 -12.85 -11.22 1.04
C LYS A 325 -11.76 -11.22 2.10
N HIS A 326 -10.49 -11.06 1.72
CA HIS A 326 -9.35 -11.22 2.63
C HIS A 326 -8.77 -9.91 3.14
N ASP A 327 -8.82 -8.86 2.32
CA ASP A 327 -8.30 -7.54 2.64
C ASP A 327 -9.12 -6.43 1.96
N PRO A 328 -10.25 -6.01 2.57
CA PRO A 328 -11.02 -4.86 2.07
C PRO A 328 -10.25 -3.53 2.15
N TRP A 329 -9.05 -3.52 2.77
CA TRP A 329 -8.19 -2.35 2.91
C TRP A 329 -7.04 -2.30 1.90
N CYS A 330 -6.96 -3.28 1.00
CA CYS A 330 -6.03 -3.22 -0.13
C CYS A 330 -6.33 -1.97 -0.97
N ARG A 331 -5.30 -1.21 -1.35
CA ARG A 331 -5.50 -0.01 -2.18
C ARG A 331 -6.02 -0.38 -3.57
N GLY A 332 -5.56 -1.52 -4.07
CA GLY A 332 -6.09 -2.16 -5.26
C GLY A 332 -5.00 -2.80 -6.12
N VAL A 333 -5.32 -2.90 -7.41
CA VAL A 333 -4.48 -3.52 -8.42
C VAL A 333 -3.97 -2.46 -9.40
N VAL A 334 -2.68 -2.53 -9.75
CA VAL A 334 -2.15 -1.89 -10.95
C VAL A 334 -1.80 -2.96 -12.00
N LEU A 335 -2.17 -2.71 -13.26
CA LEU A 335 -1.84 -3.59 -14.37
C LEU A 335 -0.36 -3.46 -14.77
N LEU A 336 0.28 -4.58 -15.07
CA LEU A 336 1.61 -4.59 -15.66
C LEU A 336 1.55 -4.75 -17.19
N GLY A 337 2.63 -4.39 -17.88
CA GLY A 337 2.65 -4.35 -19.35
C GLY A 337 3.20 -5.58 -20.08
N LEU A 338 4.12 -6.37 -19.50
CA LEU A 338 4.84 -7.50 -20.14
C LEU A 338 5.54 -7.24 -21.49
N GLU A 339 5.76 -6.00 -21.96
CA GLU A 339 6.08 -5.70 -23.40
C GLU A 339 4.93 -5.98 -24.36
N SER A 340 3.71 -6.06 -23.86
CA SER A 340 2.54 -6.17 -24.74
C SER A 340 2.48 -4.93 -25.65
N PRO A 341 2.13 -5.12 -26.92
CA PRO A 341 1.74 -4.04 -27.81
C PRO A 341 0.72 -3.10 -27.19
N GLN A 342 0.71 -1.84 -27.63
CA GLN A 342 -0.15 -0.82 -27.05
C GLN A 342 -1.64 -1.16 -27.20
N ASP A 343 -2.07 -1.66 -28.36
CA ASP A 343 -3.43 -2.10 -28.63
C ASP A 343 -3.88 -3.25 -27.71
N GLU A 344 -2.99 -4.18 -27.38
CA GLU A 344 -3.27 -5.22 -26.38
C GLU A 344 -3.46 -4.64 -24.97
N LEU A 345 -2.68 -3.61 -24.60
CA LEU A 345 -2.84 -2.92 -23.31
C LEU A 345 -4.15 -2.12 -23.24
N GLU A 346 -4.54 -1.45 -24.32
CA GLU A 346 -5.81 -0.73 -24.40
C GLU A 346 -7.00 -1.69 -24.25
N ALA A 347 -6.94 -2.86 -24.91
CA ALA A 347 -7.92 -3.92 -24.72
C ALA A 347 -7.94 -4.45 -23.28
N ALA A 348 -6.77 -4.60 -22.65
CA ALA A 348 -6.67 -4.99 -21.25
C ALA A 348 -7.29 -3.94 -20.31
N PHE A 349 -7.11 -2.64 -20.56
CA PHE A 349 -7.73 -1.58 -19.78
C PHE A 349 -9.26 -1.66 -19.87
N ALA A 350 -9.80 -1.85 -21.08
CA ALA A 350 -11.24 -2.04 -21.27
C ALA A 350 -11.79 -3.25 -20.50
N ALA A 351 -11.04 -4.36 -20.43
CA ALA A 351 -11.44 -5.56 -19.67
C ALA A 351 -11.57 -5.30 -18.15
N THR A 352 -10.89 -4.27 -17.63
CA THR A 352 -10.96 -3.87 -16.21
C THR A 352 -12.04 -2.86 -15.87
N ALA A 353 -12.78 -2.34 -16.86
CA ALA A 353 -13.75 -1.26 -16.65
C ALA A 353 -14.78 -1.55 -15.55
N LYS A 354 -15.18 -2.82 -15.40
CA LYS A 354 -16.14 -3.30 -14.39
C LYS A 354 -15.52 -3.80 -13.09
N ALA A 355 -14.21 -3.66 -12.90
CA ALA A 355 -13.48 -4.07 -11.71
C ALA A 355 -12.93 -2.84 -10.95
N PRO A 356 -13.71 -2.24 -10.03
CA PRO A 356 -13.28 -1.10 -9.21
C PRO A 356 -11.95 -1.30 -8.47
N ILE A 357 -11.58 -2.54 -8.14
CA ILE A 357 -10.30 -2.86 -7.50
C ILE A 357 -9.09 -2.50 -8.35
N VAL A 358 -9.21 -2.47 -9.69
CA VAL A 358 -8.13 -2.02 -10.57
C VAL A 358 -8.10 -0.50 -10.57
N LYS A 359 -6.98 0.08 -10.11
CA LYS A 359 -6.79 1.52 -9.91
C LYS A 359 -5.86 2.16 -10.92
N GLY A 360 -5.22 1.37 -11.79
CA GLY A 360 -4.40 1.90 -12.87
C GLY A 360 -3.39 0.91 -13.38
N PHE A 361 -2.23 1.40 -13.78
CA PHE A 361 -1.20 0.62 -14.43
C PHE A 361 0.21 1.07 -14.03
N ALA A 362 1.16 0.17 -14.14
CA ALA A 362 2.59 0.41 -14.01
C ALA A 362 3.30 -0.26 -15.20
N VAL A 363 3.46 0.49 -16.29
CA VAL A 363 3.94 0.01 -17.59
C VAL A 363 5.28 0.64 -17.91
N GLY A 364 6.20 -0.15 -18.48
CA GLY A 364 7.59 0.27 -18.71
C GLY A 364 8.01 0.14 -20.17
N ARG A 365 8.41 -1.06 -20.57
CA ARG A 365 9.11 -1.32 -21.84
C ARG A 365 8.32 -0.82 -23.07
N THR A 366 6.99 -0.95 -23.10
CA THR A 366 6.11 -0.39 -24.15
C THR A 366 6.28 1.13 -24.33
N ILE A 367 6.66 1.85 -23.27
CA ILE A 367 6.89 3.30 -23.28
C ILE A 367 8.34 3.63 -23.63
N PHE A 368 9.33 3.00 -22.98
CA PHE A 368 10.71 3.50 -23.02
C PHE A 368 11.66 2.73 -23.95
N VAL A 369 11.35 1.50 -24.39
CA VAL A 369 12.36 0.64 -25.03
C VAL A 369 12.89 1.22 -26.34
N HIS A 370 12.02 1.83 -27.15
CA HIS A 370 12.41 2.50 -28.39
C HIS A 370 13.34 3.69 -28.12
N ALA A 371 12.95 4.58 -27.21
CA ALA A 371 13.76 5.71 -26.80
C ALA A 371 15.11 5.27 -26.23
N ALA A 372 15.15 4.21 -25.40
CA ALA A 372 16.39 3.66 -24.87
C ALA A 372 17.33 3.21 -25.99
N GLU A 373 16.81 2.46 -26.97
CA GLU A 373 17.60 1.96 -28.10
C GLU A 373 18.17 3.10 -28.96
N GLN A 374 17.38 4.13 -29.28
CA GLN A 374 17.84 5.25 -30.11
C GLN A 374 18.78 6.19 -29.36
N TRP A 375 18.47 6.52 -28.11
CA TRP A 375 19.24 7.48 -27.30
C TRP A 375 20.60 6.90 -26.87
N LEU A 376 20.65 5.63 -26.45
CA LEU A 376 21.92 4.97 -26.13
C LEU A 376 22.80 4.80 -27.37
N ALA A 377 22.21 4.57 -28.55
CA ALA A 377 22.94 4.55 -29.82
C ALA A 377 23.37 5.95 -30.34
N GLY A 378 23.06 7.03 -29.62
CA GLY A 378 23.41 8.40 -30.02
C GLY A 378 22.62 8.93 -31.22
N LYS A 379 21.46 8.33 -31.53
CA LYS A 379 20.58 8.69 -32.66
C LYS A 379 19.41 9.58 -32.25
N MET A 380 19.26 9.84 -30.95
CA MET A 380 18.19 10.60 -30.35
C MET A 380 18.79 11.49 -29.26
N SER A 381 18.44 12.76 -29.28
CA SER A 381 18.76 13.74 -28.24
C SER A 381 17.92 13.53 -26.98
N ASP A 382 18.28 14.22 -25.90
CA ASP A 382 17.55 14.18 -24.64
C ASP A 382 16.09 14.65 -24.81
N ASP A 383 15.87 15.77 -25.51
CA ASP A 383 14.54 16.33 -25.74
C ASP A 383 13.66 15.41 -26.58
N GLU A 384 14.23 14.75 -27.60
CA GLU A 384 13.53 13.78 -28.43
C GLU A 384 13.17 12.51 -27.63
N ALA A 385 14.06 12.03 -26.77
CA ALA A 385 13.79 10.88 -25.90
C ALA A 385 12.69 11.18 -24.88
N ILE A 386 12.71 12.37 -24.28
CA ILE A 386 11.65 12.85 -23.39
C ILE A 386 10.32 12.93 -24.14
N ALA A 387 10.32 13.50 -25.35
CA ALA A 387 9.11 13.66 -26.15
C ALA A 387 8.51 12.31 -26.60
N ASP A 388 9.32 11.34 -27.05
CA ASP A 388 8.84 10.01 -27.45
C ASP A 388 8.23 9.26 -26.26
N MET A 389 8.93 9.21 -25.12
CA MET A 389 8.41 8.57 -23.90
C MET A 389 7.15 9.26 -23.37
N ALA A 390 7.12 10.59 -23.36
CA ALA A 390 5.94 11.35 -22.91
C ALA A 390 4.73 11.09 -23.81
N SER A 391 4.91 11.10 -25.14
CA SER A 391 3.82 10.80 -26.08
C SER A 391 3.23 9.41 -25.86
N ARG A 392 4.06 8.38 -25.67
CA ARG A 392 3.58 7.00 -25.44
C ARG A 392 2.89 6.87 -24.08
N PHE A 393 3.42 7.51 -23.06
CA PHE A 393 2.83 7.48 -21.72
C PHE A 393 1.50 8.25 -21.66
N GLU A 394 1.39 9.38 -22.37
CA GLU A 394 0.15 10.15 -22.51
C GLU A 394 -0.93 9.32 -23.21
N GLN A 395 -0.61 8.65 -24.32
CA GLN A 395 -1.57 7.77 -25.02
C GLN A 395 -2.12 6.65 -24.12
N LEU A 396 -1.26 5.99 -23.34
CA LEU A 396 -1.70 4.96 -22.39
C LEU A 396 -2.54 5.55 -21.25
N THR A 397 -2.19 6.75 -20.78
CA THR A 397 -2.96 7.46 -19.75
C THR A 397 -4.36 7.80 -20.28
N ASP A 398 -4.45 8.36 -21.48
CA ASP A 398 -5.70 8.71 -22.12
C ASP A 398 -6.57 7.47 -22.36
N ALA A 399 -5.98 6.38 -22.83
CA ALA A 399 -6.69 5.11 -22.99
C ALA A 399 -7.22 4.57 -21.66
N TRP A 400 -6.42 4.62 -20.58
CA TRP A 400 -6.86 4.22 -19.24
C TRP A 400 -8.04 5.08 -18.75
N LEU A 401 -7.95 6.40 -18.88
CA LEU A 401 -8.99 7.33 -18.46
C LEU A 401 -10.28 7.14 -19.28
N ALA A 402 -10.15 6.96 -20.60
CA ALA A 402 -11.25 6.70 -21.51
C ALA A 402 -11.98 5.39 -21.17
N ALA A 403 -11.24 4.30 -20.89
CA ALA A 403 -11.78 3.01 -20.48
C ALA A 403 -12.62 3.10 -19.19
N ARG A 404 -12.40 4.11 -18.35
CA ARG A 404 -13.13 4.32 -17.08
C ARG A 404 -14.17 5.44 -17.12
N GLY A 405 -14.43 6.04 -18.28
CA GLY A 405 -15.52 7.00 -18.46
C GLY A 405 -15.39 8.30 -17.66
N ARG A 406 -14.18 8.68 -17.23
CA ARG A 406 -13.95 10.00 -16.61
C ARG A 406 -13.23 10.90 -17.60
N LYS A 407 -13.95 11.92 -18.08
CA LYS A 407 -13.34 13.22 -18.38
C LYS A 407 -12.57 13.61 -17.12
N ALA A 408 -11.24 13.68 -17.20
CA ALA A 408 -10.44 14.36 -16.21
C ALA A 408 -11.06 15.76 -16.04
N ALA A 409 -11.59 16.03 -14.85
CA ALA A 409 -12.13 17.30 -14.43
C ALA A 409 -11.43 17.69 -13.14
#